data_AF-A0A2V7FFH8-F1
#
_entry.id   AF-A0A2V7FFH8-F1
#
_cell.length_a   1.000
_cell.length_b   1.000
_cell.length_c   1.000
_cell.angle_alpha   90.00
_cell.angle_beta   90.00
_cell.angle_gamma   90.00
#
_symmetry.space_group_name_H-M   'P 1'
#
loop_
_entity.id
_entity.type
_entity.pdbx_description
1 polymer ?
#
loop_
_entity_poly.entity_id
_entity_poly.type
_entity_poly.pdbx_seq_one_letter_code
_entity_poly.pdbx_strand_id
1 'polypeptide(L)' 'MHDLVTLGEVLLRLAVPSPGLFETARVLDLQIGGAEANVAAACARLGMRTAWISALPLNPWG' A
#
# COMPACT_ATOMS: atom_id res chain seq x y z
N MET A 1 16.44 -14.91 -9.25
CA MET A 1 16.89 -13.54 -9.55
C MET A 1 15.64 -12.69 -9.73
N HIS A 2 15.62 -11.47 -9.19
CA HIS A 2 14.49 -10.54 -9.34
C HIS A 2 14.81 -9.50 -10.40
N ASP A 3 13.81 -9.08 -11.16
CA ASP A 3 13.94 -8.05 -12.20
C ASP A 3 13.80 -6.65 -11.61
N LEU A 4 13.12 -6.52 -10.45
CA LEU A 4 13.00 -5.28 -9.67
C LEU A 4 13.01 -5.60 -8.16
N VAL A 5 13.76 -4.82 -7.39
CA VAL A 5 13.70 -4.81 -5.92
C VAL A 5 13.39 -3.41 -5.45
N THR A 6 12.40 -3.24 -4.58
CA THR A 6 12.11 -1.97 -3.92
C THR A 6 12.31 -2.07 -2.41
N LEU A 7 12.63 -0.96 -1.76
CA LEU A 7 12.83 -0.86 -0.32
C LEU A 7 12.05 0.35 0.17
N GLY A 8 11.09 0.16 1.06
CA GLY A 8 10.27 1.26 1.55
C GLY A 8 9.14 0.82 2.45
N GLU A 9 8.37 1.79 2.91
CA GLU A 9 7.20 1.56 3.75
C GLU A 9 5.94 1.27 2.94
N VAL A 10 4.95 0.69 3.61
CA VAL A 10 3.58 0.58 3.13
C VAL A 10 2.67 1.20 4.19
N LEU A 11 1.57 1.80 3.74
CA LEU A 11 0.67 2.54 4.60
C LEU A 11 -0.75 2.02 4.43
N LEU A 12 -1.51 1.94 5.52
CA LEU A 12 -2.96 1.88 5.44
C LEU A 12 -3.49 3.29 5.20
N ARG A 13 -4.02 3.54 4.01
CA ARG A 13 -4.64 4.80 3.64
C ARG A 13 -6.13 4.74 3.97
N LEU A 14 -6.53 5.50 4.98
CA LEU A 14 -7.94 5.72 5.32
C LEU A 14 -8.46 6.94 4.58
N ALA A 15 -9.49 6.77 3.76
CA ALA A 15 -10.07 7.83 2.95
C ALA A 15 -11.56 8.01 3.27
N VAL A 16 -12.04 9.25 3.25
CA VAL A 16 -13.48 9.51 3.34
C VAL A 16 -14.12 9.24 1.98
N PRO A 17 -15.22 8.47 1.92
CA PRO A 17 -15.97 8.29 0.68
C PRO A 17 -16.46 9.65 0.16
N SER A 18 -16.19 9.95 -1.12
CA SER A 18 -16.63 11.20 -1.74
C SER A 18 -18.17 11.25 -1.83
N PRO A 19 -18.81 12.42 -1.57
CA PRO A 19 -18.25 13.75 -1.30
C PRO A 19 -18.11 14.10 0.20
N GLY A 20 -17.91 13.11 1.06
CA GLY A 20 -17.88 13.29 2.51
C GLY A 20 -16.70 14.12 3.04
N LEU A 21 -16.87 14.65 4.25
CA LEU A 21 -15.86 15.38 5.00
C LEU A 21 -15.29 14.50 6.12
N PHE A 22 -14.02 14.68 6.45
CA PHE A 22 -13.34 13.89 7.49
C PHE A 22 -13.96 14.11 8.88
N GLU A 23 -14.42 15.32 9.18
CA GLU A 23 -14.95 15.74 10.47
C GLU A 23 -16.28 15.05 10.81
N THR A 24 -17.06 14.68 9.79
CA THR A 24 -18.39 14.07 9.94
C THR A 24 -18.43 12.60 9.54
N ALA A 25 -17.33 12.08 8.99
CA ALA A 25 -17.23 10.69 8.55
C ALA A 25 -17.52 9.72 9.71
N ARG A 26 -18.33 8.71 9.42
CA ARG A 26 -18.56 7.55 10.29
C ARG A 26 -17.96 6.26 9.74
N VAL A 27 -17.52 6.32 8.48
CA VAL A 27 -16.93 5.22 7.72
C VAL A 27 -15.74 5.77 6.96
N LEU A 28 -14.68 4.98 6.86
CA LEU A 28 -13.50 5.26 6.07
C LEU A 28 -13.24 4.08 5.13
N ASP A 29 -12.96 4.37 3.87
CA ASP A 29 -12.47 3.39 2.92
C ASP A 29 -11.00 3.07 3.23
N LEU A 30 -10.68 1.79 3.31
CA LEU A 30 -9.31 1.32 3.54
C LEU A 30 -8.66 0.99 2.18
N GLN A 31 -7.48 1.54 1.96
CA GLN A 31 -6.65 1.30 0.79
C GLN A 31 -5.20 1.05 1.22
N ILE A 32 -4.41 0.41 0.37
CA ILE A 32 -2.96 0.29 0.56
C ILE A 32 -2.26 1.45 -0.16
N GLY A 33 -1.41 2.16 0.57
CA GLY A 33 -0.49 3.18 0.06
C GLY A 33 0.97 2.75 0.24
N GLY A 34 1.90 3.54 -0.27
CA GLY A 34 3.34 3.24 -0.26
C GLY A 34 3.88 3.22 -1.69
N ALA A 35 4.77 4.17 -2.01
CA ALA A 35 5.21 4.38 -3.39
C ALA A 35 5.97 3.16 -3.92
N GLU A 36 6.87 2.63 -3.11
CA GLU A 36 7.76 1.50 -3.42
C GLU A 36 7.00 0.19 -3.55
N ALA A 37 6.02 -0.03 -2.66
CA ALA A 37 5.12 -1.17 -2.71
C ALA A 37 4.23 -1.11 -3.97
N ASN A 38 3.69 0.08 -4.30
CA ASN A 38 2.85 0.27 -5.47
C ASN A 38 3.60 0.03 -6.79
N VAL A 39 4.86 0.50 -6.91
CA VAL A 39 5.69 0.23 -8.09
C VAL A 39 6.00 -1.27 -8.21
N ALA A 40 6.41 -1.92 -7.11
CA ALA A 40 6.67 -3.36 -7.12
C ALA A 40 5.44 -4.19 -7.50
N ALA A 41 4.26 -3.83 -7.00
CA ALA A 41 3.00 -4.47 -7.31
C ALA A 41 2.57 -4.25 -8.78
N ALA A 42 2.73 -3.04 -9.30
CA ALA A 42 2.43 -2.73 -10.70
C ALA A 42 3.34 -3.51 -11.67
N CYS A 43 4.64 -3.53 -11.41
CA CYS A 43 5.60 -4.32 -12.19
C CYS A 43 5.34 -5.83 -12.10
N ALA A 44 4.94 -6.34 -10.92
CA ALA A 44 4.53 -7.74 -10.78
C ALA A 44 3.33 -8.09 -11.68
N ARG A 45 2.32 -7.20 -11.74
CA ARG A 45 1.15 -7.36 -12.62
C ARG A 45 1.50 -7.31 -14.11
N LEU A 46 2.64 -6.74 -14.48
CA LEU A 46 3.18 -6.73 -15.84
C LEU A 46 4.08 -7.95 -16.14
N GLY A 47 4.21 -8.90 -15.22
CA GLY A 47 4.95 -10.15 -15.41
C GLY A 47 6.41 -10.13 -14.95
N MET A 48 6.87 -9.05 -14.32
CA MET A 48 8.22 -9.00 -13.74
C MET A 48 8.30 -9.79 -12.42
N ARG A 49 9.43 -10.42 -12.16
CA ARG A 49 9.73 -10.99 -10.82
C ARG A 49 10.18 -9.88 -9.90
N THR A 50 9.29 -9.41 -9.04
CA THR A 50 9.60 -8.30 -8.12
C THR A 50 9.82 -8.80 -6.69
N ALA A 51 10.60 -8.05 -5.91
CA ALA A 51 10.70 -8.20 -4.46
C ALA A 51 10.56 -6.83 -3.80
N TRP A 52 9.99 -6.80 -2.60
CA TRP A 52 9.86 -5.60 -1.79
C TRP A 52 10.39 -5.90 -0.38
N ILE A 53 11.31 -5.06 0.07
CA ILE A 53 11.93 -5.15 1.39
C ILE A 53 11.27 -4.09 2.28
N SER A 54 10.76 -4.51 3.44
CA SER A 54 10.08 -3.62 4.38
C SER A 54 10.11 -4.18 5.80
N ALA A 55 9.50 -3.43 6.72
CA ALA A 55 9.20 -3.86 8.07
C ALA A 55 7.75 -3.50 8.40
N LEU A 56 7.01 -4.47 8.95
CA LEU A 56 5.62 -4.32 9.36
C LEU A 56 5.50 -4.59 10.86
N PRO A 57 4.55 -3.95 11.56
CA PRO A 57 4.31 -4.24 12.95
C PRO A 57 3.82 -5.69 13.12
N LEU A 58 4.21 -6.35 14.21
CA LEU A 58 3.70 -7.68 14.56
C LEU A 58 2.31 -7.57 15.18
N ASN A 59 1.32 -7.18 14.39
CA ASN A 59 -0.09 -7.08 14.76
C ASN A 59 -0.97 -7.34 13.52
N PRO A 60 -2.31 -7.42 13.63
CA PRO A 60 -3.19 -7.72 12.50
C PRO A 60 -3.19 -6.70 11.35
N TRP A 61 -2.55 -5.55 11.51
CA TRP A 61 -2.43 -4.52 10.47
C TRP A 61 -1.13 -4.64 9.65
N GLY A 62 -0.16 -5.40 10.15
CA GLY A 62 1.07 -5.74 9.43
C GLY A 62 0.99 -7.07 8.71
#